data_AF-A0A1P8WRP1-F1
#
_entry.id   AF-A0A1P8WRP1-F1
#
_cell.length_a   1.000
_cell.length_b   1.000
_cell.length_c   1.000
_cell.angle_alpha   90.00
_cell.angle_beta   90.00
_cell.angle_gamma   90.00
#
_symmetry.space_group_name_H-M   'P 1'
#
loop_
_entity.id
_entity.type
_entity.pdbx_description
1 polymer ?
#
loop_
_entity_poly.entity_id
_entity_poly.type
_entity_poly.pdbx_seq_one_letter_code
_entity_poly.pdbx_strand_id
1 'polypeptide(L)'
;MSELSTRTKHVRYPKLATPARFLFALFLVATGLMTMMFGVQGYPLPEEPSAFRDFMKALDDTGYIIFWVGLVKFVAGSLLFVRRTTPLALLIALPYTANILLYCIFIANQYLLLGIPDFLCNVFLIYAWFDWYKGCFED
;
A
#
# COMPACT_ATOMS: atom_id res chain seq x y z
N MET A 1 -16.14 -37.67 14.14
CA MET A 1 -16.71 -36.36 13.75
C MET A 1 -16.25 -35.34 14.77
N SER A 2 -15.02 -34.82 14.63
CA SER A 2 -14.55 -33.74 15.50
C SER A 2 -15.25 -32.45 15.08
N GLU A 3 -15.76 -31.73 16.06
CA GLU A 3 -16.37 -30.43 15.87
C GLU A 3 -15.39 -29.51 15.13
N LEU A 4 -15.68 -29.25 13.85
CA LEU A 4 -15.12 -28.13 13.13
C LEU A 4 -15.64 -26.88 13.83
N SER A 5 -14.93 -26.47 14.88
CA SER A 5 -15.06 -25.15 15.48
C SER A 5 -14.89 -24.16 14.34
N THR A 6 -16.00 -23.67 13.82
CA THR A 6 -16.06 -22.58 12.86
C THR A 6 -15.54 -21.36 13.62
N ARG A 7 -14.21 -21.21 13.68
CA ARG A 7 -13.55 -20.01 14.18
C ARG A 7 -14.12 -18.86 13.37
N THR A 8 -15.06 -18.14 13.95
CA THR A 8 -15.74 -17.01 13.34
C THR A 8 -14.67 -15.96 13.12
N LYS A 9 -14.20 -15.84 11.87
CA LYS A 9 -13.16 -14.88 11.49
C LYS A 9 -13.68 -13.46 11.69
N HIS A 10 -13.39 -12.92 12.87
CA HIS A 10 -13.87 -11.62 13.28
C HIS A 10 -12.93 -10.53 12.77
N VAL A 11 -13.49 -9.45 12.24
CA VAL A 11 -12.72 -8.23 11.91
C VAL A 11 -12.83 -7.32 13.13
N ARG A 12 -11.70 -6.90 13.69
CA ARG A 12 -11.72 -5.95 14.81
C ARG A 12 -12.18 -4.58 14.29
N TYR A 13 -13.15 -3.96 14.98
CA TYR A 13 -13.75 -2.68 14.60
C TYR A 13 -14.31 -2.63 13.16
N PRO A 14 -15.27 -3.51 12.77
CA PRO A 14 -15.74 -3.62 11.39
C PRO A 14 -16.38 -2.33 10.85
N LYS A 15 -16.98 -1.52 11.72
CA LYS A 15 -17.58 -0.22 11.37
C LYS A 15 -16.55 0.83 10.90
N LEU A 16 -15.30 0.75 11.38
CA LEU A 16 -14.20 1.64 10.99
C LEU A 16 -13.30 1.01 9.92
N ALA A 17 -13.02 -0.30 10.06
CA ALA A 17 -12.12 -1.01 9.15
C ALA A 17 -12.69 -1.14 7.73
N THR A 18 -14.02 -1.28 7.57
CA THR A 18 -14.65 -1.40 6.25
C THR A 18 -14.53 -0.11 5.42
N PRO A 19 -14.95 1.07 5.92
CA PRO A 19 -14.77 2.31 5.16
C PRO A 19 -13.29 2.65 4.97
N ALA A 20 -12.44 2.49 6.00
CA ALA A 20 -11.00 2.72 5.88
C ALA A 20 -10.37 1.85 4.79
N ARG A 21 -10.78 0.59 4.68
CA ARG A 21 -10.35 -0.32 3.62
C ARG A 21 -10.74 0.16 2.24
N PHE A 22 -11.99 0.60 2.03
CA PHE A 22 -12.43 1.10 0.72
C PHE A 22 -11.70 2.39 0.35
N LEU A 23 -11.51 3.30 1.29
CA LEU A 23 -10.74 4.53 1.09
C LEU A 23 -9.29 4.22 0.73
N PHE A 24 -8.66 3.29 1.46
CA PHE A 24 -7.28 2.87 1.21
C PHE A 24 -7.14 2.12 -0.12
N ALA A 25 -8.09 1.26 -0.47
CA ALA A 25 -8.14 0.57 -1.76
C ALA A 25 -8.23 1.56 -2.92
N LEU A 26 -9.15 2.52 -2.83
CA LEU A 26 -9.33 3.56 -3.84
C LEU A 26 -8.06 4.42 -3.96
N PHE A 27 -7.47 4.81 -2.83
CA PHE A 27 -6.22 5.55 -2.80
C PHE A 27 -5.07 4.80 -3.49
N LEU A 28 -4.89 3.51 -3.17
CA LEU A 28 -3.84 2.68 -3.78
C LEU A 28 -4.06 2.45 -5.27
N VAL A 29 -5.31 2.24 -5.70
CA VAL A 29 -5.62 2.08 -7.13
C VAL A 29 -5.41 3.37 -7.89
N ALA A 30 -5.90 4.50 -7.38
CA ALA A 30 -5.77 5.80 -8.03
C ALA A 30 -4.29 6.23 -8.12
N THR A 31 -3.56 6.16 -7.01
CA THR A 31 -2.13 6.51 -6.99
C THR A 31 -1.27 5.50 -7.73
N GLY A 32 -1.63 4.21 -7.70
CA GLY A 32 -0.97 3.16 -8.47
C GLY A 32 -1.08 3.40 -9.97
N LEU A 33 -2.29 3.65 -10.46
CA LEU A 33 -2.53 3.96 -11.87
C LEU A 33 -1.80 5.24 -12.31
N MET A 34 -1.86 6.31 -11.50
CA MET A 34 -1.12 7.54 -11.75
C MET A 34 0.40 7.29 -11.83
N THR A 35 0.94 6.49 -10.91
CA THR A 35 2.37 6.14 -10.89
C THR A 35 2.76 5.31 -12.13
N MET A 36 1.90 4.37 -12.56
CA MET A 36 2.12 3.61 -13.79
C MET A 36 2.14 4.51 -15.02
N MET A 37 1.22 5.49 -15.09
CA MET A 37 1.20 6.47 -16.19
C MET A 37 2.50 7.28 -16.22
N PHE A 38 3.00 7.74 -15.07
CA PHE A 38 4.29 8.43 -15.00
C PHE A 38 5.46 7.53 -15.41
N GLY A 39 5.43 6.24 -15.10
CA GLY A 39 6.46 5.30 -15.55
C GLY A 39 6.52 5.12 -17.07
N VAL A 40 5.45 5.46 -17.81
CA VAL A 40 5.39 5.34 -19.28
C VAL A 40 5.54 6.71 -19.97
N GLN A 41 4.99 7.77 -19.38
CA GLN A 41 4.95 9.12 -19.96
C GLN A 41 6.06 10.04 -19.48
N GLY A 42 6.84 9.61 -18.48
CA GLY A 42 7.86 10.41 -17.80
C GLY A 42 7.30 11.09 -16.54
N TYR A 43 8.11 11.15 -15.49
CA TYR A 43 7.73 11.79 -14.23
C TYR A 43 7.91 13.32 -14.31
N PRO A 44 6.91 14.14 -13.92
CA PRO A 44 7.07 15.59 -13.89
C PRO A 44 8.04 15.98 -12.76
N LEU A 45 9.26 16.37 -13.14
CA LEU A 45 10.32 16.76 -12.20
C LEU A 45 10.20 18.25 -11.82
N PRO A 46 10.38 18.61 -10.54
CA PRO A 46 10.48 20.01 -10.13
C PRO A 46 11.65 20.71 -10.83
N GLU A 47 11.47 21.98 -11.18
CA GLU A 47 12.54 22.80 -11.78
C GLU A 47 13.65 23.14 -10.79
N GLU A 48 13.34 23.15 -9.49
CA GLU A 48 14.31 23.43 -8.45
C GLU A 48 15.27 22.24 -8.20
N PRO A 49 16.60 22.47 -8.17
CA PRO A 49 17.55 21.44 -7.81
C PRO A 49 17.32 21.00 -6.36
N SER A 50 17.02 19.71 -6.17
CA SER A 50 16.82 19.12 -4.85
C SER A 50 17.23 17.65 -4.89
N ALA A 51 17.60 17.09 -3.74
CA ALA A 51 17.90 15.66 -3.63
C ALA A 51 16.74 14.77 -4.11
N PHE A 52 15.51 15.24 -3.94
CA PHE A 52 14.30 14.63 -4.50
C PHE A 52 14.33 14.59 -6.03
N ARG A 53 14.66 15.71 -6.68
CA ARG A 53 14.73 15.80 -8.13
C ARG A 53 15.78 14.85 -8.69
N ASP A 54 16.98 14.84 -8.12
CA ASP A 54 18.07 14.00 -8.62
C ASP A 54 17.75 12.51 -8.47
N PHE A 55 17.14 12.12 -7.35
CA PHE A 55 16.66 10.76 -7.14
C PHE A 55 15.55 10.39 -8.13
N MET A 56 14.50 11.20 -8.24
CA MET A 56 13.39 10.93 -9.16
C MET A 56 13.84 10.90 -10.62
N LYS A 57 14.78 11.77 -11.00
CA LYS A 57 15.38 11.77 -12.34
C LYS A 57 16.13 10.48 -12.62
N ALA A 58 16.96 10.01 -11.68
CA ALA A 58 17.65 8.74 -11.83
C ALA A 58 16.66 7.57 -11.98
N LEU A 59 15.53 7.59 -11.26
CA LEU A 59 14.49 6.58 -11.40
C LEU A 59 13.79 6.64 -12.76
N ASP A 60 13.47 7.85 -13.24
CA ASP A 60 12.84 8.08 -14.53
C ASP A 60 13.76 7.67 -15.69
N ASP A 61 15.05 8.04 -15.63
CA ASP A 61 16.08 7.65 -16.61
C ASP A 61 16.24 6.12 -16.70
N THR A 62 16.06 5.39 -15.58
CA THR A 62 16.08 3.93 -15.61
C THR A 62 14.79 3.31 -16.18
N GLY A 63 13.67 4.04 -16.19
CA GLY A 63 12.37 3.61 -16.71
C GLY A 63 11.76 2.36 -16.04
N TYR A 64 12.41 1.81 -15.01
CA TYR A 64 12.06 0.51 -14.46
C TYR A 64 11.16 0.66 -13.22
N ILE A 65 11.68 1.28 -12.15
CA ILE A 65 11.07 1.12 -10.83
C ILE A 65 9.71 1.81 -10.70
N ILE A 66 9.50 2.94 -11.38
CA ILE A 66 8.29 3.76 -11.25
C ILE A 66 7.07 2.95 -11.72
N PHE A 67 7.16 2.30 -12.88
CA PHE A 67 6.10 1.46 -13.41
C PHE A 67 5.80 0.26 -12.48
N TRP A 68 6.84 -0.45 -12.04
CA TRP A 68 6.66 -1.63 -11.18
C TRP A 68 6.07 -1.29 -9.81
N VAL A 69 6.48 -0.18 -9.20
CA VAL A 69 5.89 0.30 -7.95
C VAL A 69 4.41 0.64 -8.17
N GLY A 70 4.07 1.33 -9.26
CA GLY A 70 2.69 1.60 -9.62
C GLY A 70 1.85 0.34 -9.82
N LEU A 71 2.41 -0.68 -10.47
CA LEU A 71 1.76 -1.97 -10.71
C LEU A 71 1.48 -2.71 -9.39
N VAL A 72 2.48 -2.80 -8.50
CA VAL A 72 2.30 -3.46 -7.18
C VAL A 72 1.24 -2.74 -6.36
N LYS A 73 1.24 -1.39 -6.34
CA LYS A 73 0.19 -0.59 -5.71
C LYS A 73 -1.18 -0.90 -6.28
N PHE A 74 -1.29 -0.91 -7.61
CA PHE A 74 -2.55 -1.16 -8.30
C PHE A 74 -3.09 -2.56 -8.00
N VAL A 75 -2.23 -3.59 -8.02
CA VAL A 75 -2.59 -4.96 -7.68
C VAL A 75 -3.01 -5.07 -6.22
N ALA A 76 -2.24 -4.50 -5.28
CA ALA A 76 -2.60 -4.50 -3.86
C ALA A 76 -3.92 -3.76 -3.60
N GLY A 77 -4.12 -2.59 -4.20
CA GLY A 77 -5.37 -1.82 -4.15
C GLY A 77 -6.56 -2.60 -4.73
N SER A 78 -6.36 -3.29 -5.85
CA SER A 78 -7.39 -4.13 -6.48
C SER A 78 -7.78 -5.32 -5.60
N LEU A 79 -6.81 -5.99 -5.00
CA LEU A 79 -7.03 -7.10 -4.06
C LEU A 79 -7.74 -6.65 -2.77
N LEU A 80 -7.62 -5.38 -2.38
CA LEU A 80 -8.37 -4.82 -1.25
C LEU A 80 -9.88 -4.70 -1.54
N PHE A 81 -10.36 -4.70 -2.79
CA PHE A 81 -11.81 -4.72 -3.04
C PHE A 81 -12.47 -6.05 -2.69
N VAL A 82 -11.71 -7.15 -2.74
CA VAL A 82 -12.21 -8.48 -2.38
C VAL A 82 -11.92 -8.77 -0.91
N ARG A 83 -12.97 -8.98 -0.13
CA ARG A 83 -12.88 -9.19 1.33
C ARG A 83 -11.99 -10.38 1.70
N ARG A 84 -11.98 -11.44 0.87
CA ARG A 84 -11.17 -12.64 1.11
C ARG A 84 -9.66 -12.43 0.94
N THR A 85 -9.26 -11.54 0.04
CA THR A 85 -7.84 -11.24 -0.28
C THR A 85 -7.30 -10.02 0.45
N THR A 86 -8.13 -9.32 1.22
CA THR A 86 -7.73 -8.18 2.06
C THR A 86 -6.46 -8.45 2.89
N PRO A 87 -6.33 -9.55 3.66
CA PRO A 87 -5.11 -9.77 4.45
C PRO A 87 -3.87 -9.97 3.58
N LEU A 88 -4.00 -10.68 2.46
CA LEU A 88 -2.89 -10.84 1.51
C LEU A 88 -2.48 -9.49 0.88
N ALA A 89 -3.46 -8.69 0.47
CA ALA A 89 -3.23 -7.38 -0.12
C ALA A 89 -2.49 -6.43 0.84
N LEU A 90 -2.84 -6.47 2.12
CA LEU A 90 -2.20 -5.67 3.15
C LEU A 90 -0.74 -6.08 3.38
N LEU A 91 -0.45 -7.39 3.35
CA LEU A 91 0.93 -7.89 3.43
C LEU A 91 1.77 -7.51 2.20
N ILE A 92 1.20 -7.57 1.00
CA ILE A 92 1.85 -7.10 -0.23
C ILE A 92 2.12 -5.60 -0.17
N ALA A 93 1.18 -4.82 0.38
CA ALA A 93 1.32 -3.38 0.55
C ALA A 93 2.30 -2.99 1.67
N LEU A 94 2.59 -3.86 2.63
CA LEU A 94 3.47 -3.56 3.78
C LEU A 94 4.92 -3.16 3.40
N PRO A 95 5.67 -3.90 2.56
CA PRO A 95 7.01 -3.47 2.14
C PRO A 95 6.96 -2.16 1.34
N TYR A 96 5.88 -1.96 0.57
CA TYR A 96 5.66 -0.73 -0.17
C TYR A 96 5.40 0.47 0.77
N THR A 97 4.49 0.34 1.74
CA THR A 97 4.13 1.41 2.68
C THR A 97 5.27 1.74 3.64
N ALA A 98 6.11 0.75 3.99
CA ALA A 98 7.35 0.99 4.70
C ALA A 98 8.36 1.76 3.82
N ASN A 99 8.49 1.40 2.55
CA ASN A 99 9.40 2.08 1.63
C ASN A 99 8.99 3.53 1.37
N ILE A 100 7.69 3.82 1.17
CA ILE A 100 7.22 5.20 0.97
C ILE A 100 7.43 6.06 2.22
N LEU A 101 7.28 5.49 3.42
CA LEU A 101 7.57 6.20 4.67
C LEU A 101 9.06 6.57 4.76
N LEU A 102 9.96 5.62 4.49
CA LEU A 102 11.40 5.87 4.48
C LEU A 102 11.76 6.91 3.41
N TYR A 103 11.18 6.79 2.22
CA TYR A 103 11.35 7.74 1.14
C TYR A 103 10.96 9.17 1.56
N CYS A 104 9.81 9.33 2.22
CA CYS A 104 9.36 10.61 2.74
C CYS A 104 10.29 11.16 3.83
N ILE A 105 10.83 10.33 4.72
CA ILE A 105 11.71 10.76 5.81
C ILE A 105 13.09 11.19 5.29
N PHE A 106 13.67 10.42 4.36
CA PHE A 106 15.06 10.65 3.91
C PHE A 106 15.18 11.62 2.74
N ILE A 107 14.24 11.58 1.79
CA ILE A 107 14.37 12.29 0.51
C ILE A 107 13.29 13.36 0.39
N ALA A 108 12.05 13.01 0.70
CA ALA A 108 10.89 13.76 0.26
C ALA A 108 10.02 14.25 1.44
N ASN A 109 10.65 15.01 2.35
CA ASN A 109 10.01 15.51 3.59
C ASN A 109 8.71 16.30 3.33
N GLN A 110 8.59 16.93 2.16
CA GLN A 110 7.37 17.62 1.74
C GLN A 110 6.15 16.68 1.60
N TYR A 111 6.36 15.40 1.30
CA TYR A 111 5.29 14.40 1.14
C TYR A 111 5.07 13.55 2.39
N LEU A 112 5.73 13.88 3.50
CA LEU A 112 5.65 13.16 4.76
C LEU A 112 4.21 13.15 5.33
N LEU A 113 3.44 14.22 5.06
CA LEU A 113 2.01 14.30 5.37
C LEU A 113 1.16 13.25 4.63
N LEU A 114 1.61 12.76 3.47
CA LEU A 114 0.94 11.69 2.72
C LEU A 114 1.50 10.31 3.08
N GLY A 115 2.82 10.20 3.33
CA GLY A 115 3.48 8.94 3.67
C GLY A 115 3.10 8.39 5.04
N ILE A 116 2.93 9.25 6.07
CA ILE A 116 2.54 8.79 7.41
C ILE A 116 1.15 8.14 7.39
N PRO A 117 0.08 8.79 6.90
CA PRO A 117 -1.25 8.18 6.90
C PRO A 117 -1.32 6.90 6.06
N ASP A 118 -0.55 6.81 4.96
CA ASP A 118 -0.49 5.61 4.11
C ASP A 118 0.01 4.40 4.91
N PHE A 119 1.15 4.56 5.61
CA PHE A 119 1.70 3.52 6.46
C PHE A 119 0.81 3.18 7.65
N LEU A 120 0.29 4.19 8.35
CA LEU A 120 -0.59 4.00 9.51
C LEU A 120 -1.90 3.29 9.12
N CYS A 121 -2.50 3.64 7.98
CA CYS A 121 -3.69 2.96 7.47
C CYS A 121 -3.39 1.49 7.16
N ASN A 122 -2.25 1.18 6.54
CA ASN A 122 -1.87 -0.19 6.26
C ASN A 122 -1.70 -1.01 7.55
N VAL A 123 -0.94 -0.51 8.52
CA VAL A 123 -0.72 -1.18 9.81
C VAL A 123 -2.03 -1.33 10.60
N PHE A 124 -2.87 -0.30 10.63
CA PHE A 124 -4.18 -0.35 11.28
C PHE A 124 -5.09 -1.41 10.65
N LEU A 125 -5.14 -1.49 9.32
CA LEU A 125 -5.93 -2.49 8.62
C LEU A 125 -5.38 -3.90 8.83
N ILE A 126 -4.07 -4.08 8.90
CA ILE A 126 -3.43 -5.37 9.27
C ILE A 126 -3.87 -5.79 10.66
N TYR A 127 -3.84 -4.86 11.62
CA TYR A 127 -4.29 -5.11 12.99
C TYR A 127 -5.78 -5.44 13.04
N ALA A 128 -6.62 -4.74 12.27
CA ALA A 128 -8.06 -4.99 12.19
C ALA A 128 -8.37 -6.39 11.61
N TRP A 129 -7.54 -6.85 10.68
CA TRP A 129 -7.63 -8.16 10.03
C TRP A 129 -6.74 -9.23 10.67
N PHE A 130 -6.16 -8.97 11.85
CA PHE A 130 -5.14 -9.84 12.44
C PHE A 130 -5.62 -11.29 12.65
N ASP A 131 -6.89 -11.44 13.06
CA ASP A 131 -7.49 -12.75 13.33
C ASP A 131 -7.66 -13.61 12.07
N TRP A 132 -7.54 -13.04 10.86
CA TRP A 132 -7.51 -13.79 9.61
C TRP A 132 -6.15 -14.42 9.28
N TYR A 133 -5.05 -13.95 9.86
CA TYR A 133 -3.71 -14.53 9.64
C TYR A 133 -3.46 -15.78 10.49
N LYS A 134 -4.13 -15.92 11.64
CA LYS A 134 -3.91 -17.03 12.59
C LYS A 134 -4.15 -18.41 11.99
N GLY A 135 -5.09 -18.52 11.05
CA GLY A 135 -5.35 -19.78 10.34
C GLY A 135 -4.23 -20.25 9.40
N CYS A 136 -3.11 -19.52 9.28
CA CYS A 136 -1.93 -19.92 8.53
C CYS A 136 -0.76 -20.37 9.43
N PHE A 137 -0.86 -20.21 10.75
CA PHE A 137 0.21 -20.51 11.73
C PHE A 137 -0.18 -21.61 12.72
N GLU A 138 -1.42 -22.10 12.66
CA GLU A 138 -1.90 -23.26 13.43
C GLU A 138 -1.97 -24.46 12.47
N ASP A 139 -0.82 -25.10 12.25
CA ASP A 139 -0.70 -26.50 11.80
C ASP A 139 -0.33 -27.39 13.01
#